data_AF-A0A9P0Z649-F1
#
_entry.id   AF-A0A9P0Z649-F1
#
_cell.length_a   1.000
_cell.length_b   1.000
_cell.length_c   1.000
_cell.angle_alpha   90.00
_cell.angle_beta   90.00
_cell.angle_gamma   90.00
#
_symmetry.space_group_name_H-M   'P 1'
#
loop_
_entity.id
_entity.type
_entity.pdbx_description
1 polymer ?
#
loop_
_entity_poly.entity_id
_entity_poly.type
_entity_poly.pdbx_seq_one_letter_code
_entity_poly.pdbx_strand_id
1 'polypeptide(L)'
;MESEASPADKDGAAHVVTSSRKKHEAGKEKRKCEKAPKRIHKAEREKQKRDNVNTLFSDLTKVLEPSGHDYGKACMLRETIRLVGELIAQIDSLRKENAALTSESHYMSIEKDELKEEKHALEAHIESLQAEIDEKMHSQNTNIHYCHQAPDITSLPDLTTSSTGPILVIPVLNDNSGAEREEAGHNLPSNVSRPRPRYPSSSDLWPSHVLKQTSRDN
;
A
#
# COMPACT_ATOMS: atom_id res chain seq x y z
N MET A 1 -62.00 -57.43 -0.79
CA MET A 1 -60.89 -57.82 0.11
C MET A 1 -60.69 -56.65 1.06
N GLU A 2 -61.43 -56.55 2.18
CA GLU A 2 -61.75 -57.58 3.20
C GLU A 2 -60.47 -58.03 3.93
N SER A 3 -60.41 -58.13 5.26
CA SER A 3 -61.38 -57.81 6.33
C SER A 3 -60.61 -57.47 7.64
N GLU A 4 -61.21 -56.97 8.72
CA GLU A 4 -61.92 -57.74 9.78
C GLU A 4 -61.22 -59.07 10.15
N ALA A 5 -61.04 -59.45 11.44
CA ALA A 5 -61.66 -58.92 12.66
C ALA A 5 -60.79 -59.08 13.93
N SER A 6 -61.34 -58.62 15.06
CA SER A 6 -60.98 -58.96 16.46
C SER A 6 -61.65 -60.32 16.85
N PRO A 7 -61.84 -60.79 18.11
CA PRO A 7 -61.66 -60.18 19.45
C PRO A 7 -61.09 -61.12 20.57
N ALA A 8 -61.33 -60.75 21.84
CA ALA A 8 -61.54 -61.60 23.04
C ALA A 8 -60.28 -62.19 23.74
N ASP A 9 -60.21 -62.47 25.06
CA ASP A 9 -61.11 -62.34 26.25
C ASP A 9 -60.27 -62.76 27.51
N LYS A 10 -60.38 -62.34 28.80
CA LYS A 10 -61.00 -61.25 29.63
C LYS A 10 -60.08 -61.07 30.88
N ASP A 11 -60.41 -60.70 32.15
CA ASP A 11 -61.59 -60.18 32.90
C ASP A 11 -61.10 -59.53 34.24
N GLY A 12 -62.02 -59.00 35.06
CA GLY A 12 -61.83 -58.71 36.50
C GLY A 12 -61.39 -57.26 36.84
N ALA A 13 -62.25 -56.35 37.34
CA ALA A 13 -62.88 -56.28 38.68
C ALA A 13 -62.00 -55.54 39.74
N ALA A 14 -62.48 -54.59 40.55
CA ALA A 14 -63.80 -53.92 40.64
C ALA A 14 -63.72 -52.59 41.48
N HIS A 15 -64.89 -52.03 41.82
CA HIS A 15 -65.18 -50.86 42.68
C HIS A 15 -64.89 -49.45 42.11
N VAL A 16 -65.79 -48.45 41.99
CA VAL A 16 -67.12 -48.06 42.55
C VAL A 16 -67.04 -46.91 43.58
N VAL A 17 -67.58 -45.74 43.22
CA VAL A 17 -68.61 -44.94 43.96
C VAL A 17 -69.04 -43.70 43.12
N THR A 18 -70.32 -43.32 43.29
CA THR A 18 -71.19 -42.24 42.73
C THR A 18 -70.56 -40.82 42.50
N SER A 19 -71.17 -39.83 41.80
CA SER A 19 -72.62 -39.52 41.72
C SER A 19 -73.06 -38.49 40.64
N SER A 20 -74.31 -38.66 40.17
CA SER A 20 -75.33 -37.62 39.82
C SER A 20 -75.17 -36.58 38.69
N ARG A 21 -75.98 -36.81 37.63
CA ARG A 21 -77.09 -35.95 37.09
C ARG A 21 -77.02 -35.60 35.59
N LYS A 22 -78.19 -35.37 34.97
CA LYS A 22 -78.45 -35.46 33.50
C LYS A 22 -78.21 -34.15 32.72
N LYS A 23 -77.98 -34.33 31.40
CA LYS A 23 -77.99 -33.32 30.32
C LYS A 23 -79.26 -32.44 30.31
N HIS A 24 -79.13 -31.27 29.67
CA HIS A 24 -80.05 -30.87 28.59
C HIS A 24 -79.23 -30.46 27.35
N GLU A 25 -79.86 -30.47 26.18
CA GLU A 25 -79.18 -30.51 24.87
C GLU A 25 -79.84 -29.56 23.87
N ALA A 26 -79.03 -28.78 23.14
CA ALA A 26 -79.46 -27.99 21.98
C ALA A 26 -78.25 -27.66 21.09
N GLY A 27 -78.20 -28.21 19.88
CA GLY A 27 -77.15 -27.89 18.91
C GLY A 27 -77.39 -26.56 18.17
N LYS A 28 -76.33 -25.95 17.66
CA LYS A 28 -76.42 -24.94 16.60
C LYS A 28 -75.20 -24.95 15.68
N GLU A 29 -75.48 -24.73 14.40
CA GLU A 29 -74.56 -24.72 13.27
C GLU A 29 -73.65 -23.46 13.26
N LYS A 30 -72.62 -23.46 12.40
CA LYS A 30 -71.74 -22.33 12.03
C LYS A 30 -70.75 -21.88 13.15
N ARG A 31 -69.49 -21.52 12.86
CA ARG A 31 -68.76 -21.30 11.59
C ARG A 31 -67.39 -22.00 11.60
N LYS A 32 -66.71 -22.09 10.45
CA LYS A 32 -65.25 -22.21 10.43
C LYS A 32 -64.68 -20.98 11.17
N CYS A 33 -64.05 -21.19 12.32
CA CYS A 33 -63.26 -20.16 12.96
C CYS A 33 -61.93 -20.08 12.21
N GLU A 34 -61.80 -19.08 11.34
CA GLU A 34 -60.51 -18.71 10.76
C GLU A 34 -59.56 -18.42 11.93
N LYS A 35 -58.41 -19.08 11.95
CA LYS A 35 -57.55 -19.18 13.13
C LYS A 35 -56.89 -17.82 13.39
N ALA A 36 -57.58 -16.97 14.15
CA ALA A 36 -57.07 -15.69 14.62
C ALA A 36 -55.66 -15.88 15.20
N PRO A 37 -54.69 -14.98 14.90
CA PRO A 37 -53.31 -15.16 15.34
C PRO A 37 -53.24 -15.44 16.84
N LYS A 38 -52.56 -16.54 17.21
CA LYS A 38 -52.46 -16.97 18.61
C LYS A 38 -52.08 -15.77 19.48
N ARG A 39 -52.88 -15.48 20.52
CA ARG A 39 -52.62 -14.37 21.45
C ARG A 39 -51.48 -14.74 22.40
N ILE A 40 -50.25 -14.81 21.85
CA ILE A 40 -48.98 -15.04 22.55
C ILE A 40 -48.98 -14.23 23.84
N HIS A 41 -48.83 -14.90 24.97
CA HIS A 41 -48.91 -14.24 26.27
C HIS A 41 -47.74 -13.26 26.44
N LYS A 42 -47.94 -12.15 27.16
CA LYS A 42 -46.95 -11.06 27.26
C LYS A 42 -45.55 -11.57 27.69
N ALA A 43 -45.51 -12.55 28.57
CA ALA A 43 -44.28 -13.18 29.05
C ALA A 43 -43.55 -14.03 27.97
N GLU A 44 -44.29 -14.73 27.11
CA GLU A 44 -43.74 -15.56 26.04
C GLU A 44 -43.06 -14.70 24.96
N ARG A 45 -43.72 -13.61 24.55
CA ARG A 45 -43.16 -12.61 23.62
C ARG A 45 -41.90 -11.94 24.18
N GLU A 46 -41.90 -11.62 25.47
CA GLU A 46 -40.74 -11.04 26.17
C GLU A 46 -39.61 -12.07 26.34
N LYS A 47 -39.92 -13.35 26.59
CA LYS A 47 -38.92 -14.42 26.59
C LYS A 47 -38.24 -14.52 25.22
N GLN A 48 -39.01 -14.63 24.14
CA GLN A 48 -38.46 -14.70 22.78
C GLN A 48 -37.58 -13.49 22.43
N LYS A 49 -37.97 -12.29 22.86
CA LYS A 49 -37.15 -11.07 22.72
C LYS A 49 -35.81 -11.17 23.48
N ARG A 50 -35.82 -11.67 24.72
CA ARG A 50 -34.59 -11.88 25.52
C ARG A 50 -33.71 -12.97 24.94
N ASP A 51 -34.30 -14.09 24.50
CA ASP A 51 -33.58 -15.20 23.88
C ASP A 51 -32.83 -14.70 22.64
N ASN A 52 -33.49 -13.96 21.75
CA ASN A 52 -32.87 -13.36 20.56
C ASN A 52 -31.71 -12.40 20.92
N VAL A 53 -31.90 -11.53 21.92
CA VAL A 53 -30.82 -10.64 22.39
C VAL A 53 -29.67 -11.43 23.04
N ASN A 54 -29.96 -12.53 23.74
CA ASN A 54 -28.94 -13.43 24.28
C ASN A 54 -28.16 -14.13 23.17
N THR A 55 -28.80 -14.58 22.09
CA THR A 55 -28.12 -15.13 20.90
C THR A 55 -27.14 -14.11 20.32
N LEU A 56 -27.57 -12.86 20.12
CA LEU A 56 -26.69 -11.78 19.63
C LEU A 56 -25.50 -11.53 20.57
N PHE A 57 -25.70 -11.59 21.89
CA PHE A 57 -24.59 -11.53 22.85
C PHE A 57 -23.65 -12.74 22.71
N SER A 58 -24.18 -13.97 22.65
CA SER A 58 -23.36 -15.18 22.51
C SER A 58 -22.60 -15.27 21.19
N ASP A 59 -23.13 -14.71 20.10
CA ASP A 59 -22.42 -14.61 18.84
C ASP A 59 -21.33 -13.53 18.90
N LEU A 60 -21.60 -12.40 19.58
CA LEU A 60 -20.59 -11.38 19.87
C LEU A 60 -19.44 -11.93 20.74
N THR A 61 -19.72 -12.79 21.72
CA THR A 61 -18.70 -13.49 22.54
C THR A 61 -17.85 -14.50 21.74
N LYS A 62 -18.26 -14.91 20.54
CA LYS A 62 -17.43 -15.75 19.65
C LYS A 62 -16.51 -14.93 18.74
N VAL A 63 -16.89 -13.67 18.47
CA VAL A 63 -16.18 -12.75 17.57
C VAL A 63 -15.17 -11.90 18.34
N LEU A 64 -15.51 -11.48 19.56
CA LEU A 64 -14.51 -11.05 20.53
C LEU A 64 -13.70 -12.29 20.93
N GLU A 65 -12.39 -12.21 20.74
CA GLU A 65 -11.45 -13.32 20.87
C GLU A 65 -11.68 -14.14 22.16
N PRO A 66 -11.67 -15.50 22.11
CA PRO A 66 -12.00 -16.39 23.22
C PRO A 66 -10.93 -16.48 24.31
N SER A 67 -10.36 -15.33 24.67
CA SER A 67 -9.90 -15.03 26.03
C SER A 67 -10.95 -15.53 27.04
N GLY A 68 -10.62 -16.60 27.75
CA GLY A 68 -11.56 -17.40 28.55
C GLY A 68 -11.98 -16.75 29.87
N HIS A 69 -12.48 -15.52 29.80
CA HIS A 69 -12.96 -14.73 30.93
C HIS A 69 -14.44 -14.41 30.75
N ASP A 70 -15.26 -14.59 31.80
CA ASP A 70 -16.71 -14.38 31.74
C ASP A 70 -17.07 -12.88 31.69
N TYR A 71 -16.90 -12.27 30.51
CA TYR A 71 -17.21 -10.86 30.29
C TYR A 71 -18.69 -10.57 30.53
N GLY A 72 -19.00 -9.88 31.62
CA GLY A 72 -20.33 -9.33 31.86
C GLY A 72 -20.79 -8.43 30.69
N LYS A 73 -22.08 -8.44 30.37
CA LYS A 73 -22.63 -7.85 29.13
C LYS A 73 -22.21 -6.39 28.85
N ALA A 74 -22.06 -5.56 29.88
CA ALA A 74 -21.58 -4.19 29.74
C ALA A 74 -20.07 -4.08 29.44
N CYS A 75 -19.27 -5.08 29.83
CA CYS A 75 -17.87 -5.21 29.48
C CYS A 75 -17.73 -5.63 28.01
N MET A 76 -18.46 -6.67 27.56
CA MET A 76 -18.47 -7.09 26.15
C MET A 76 -18.78 -5.94 25.19
N LEU A 77 -19.82 -5.14 25.46
CA LEU A 77 -20.16 -4.00 24.62
C LEU A 77 -19.07 -2.92 24.61
N ARG A 78 -18.48 -2.61 25.78
CA ARG A 78 -17.37 -1.65 25.89
C ARG A 78 -16.16 -2.11 25.07
N GLU A 79 -15.80 -3.39 25.19
CA GLU A 79 -14.64 -3.96 24.51
C GLU A 79 -14.87 -4.09 23.00
N THR A 80 -16.10 -4.41 22.58
CA THR A 80 -16.51 -4.36 21.17
C THR A 80 -16.32 -2.97 20.59
N ILE A 81 -16.78 -1.93 21.29
CA ILE A 81 -16.66 -0.54 20.84
C ILE A 81 -15.18 -0.12 20.80
N ARG A 82 -14.38 -0.53 21.79
CA ARG A 82 -12.94 -0.28 21.84
C ARG A 82 -12.21 -0.91 20.64
N LEU A 83 -12.42 -2.21 20.41
CA LEU A 83 -11.78 -2.97 19.34
C LEU A 83 -12.22 -2.51 17.95
N VAL A 84 -13.51 -2.20 17.75
CA VAL A 84 -14.00 -1.64 16.47
C VAL A 84 -13.39 -0.27 16.19
N GLY A 85 -13.27 0.59 17.20
CA GLY A 85 -12.59 1.89 17.07
C GLY A 85 -11.09 1.74 16.74
N GLU A 86 -10.42 0.77 17.36
CA GLU A 86 -9.01 0.47 17.08
C GLU A 86 -8.80 -0.06 15.66
N LEU A 87 -9.63 -1.02 15.21
CA LEU A 87 -9.58 -1.57 13.86
C LEU A 87 -9.87 -0.51 12.78
N ILE A 88 -10.80 0.43 13.04
CA ILE A 88 -11.03 1.57 12.14
C ILE A 88 -9.77 2.45 12.03
N ALA A 89 -9.13 2.76 13.17
CA ALA A 89 -7.89 3.55 13.17
C ALA A 89 -6.73 2.84 12.46
N GLN A 90 -6.60 1.52 12.62
CA GLN A 90 -5.62 0.71 11.88
C GLN A 90 -5.91 0.72 10.36
N ILE A 91 -7.17 0.56 9.96
CA ILE A 91 -7.60 0.63 8.55
C ILE A 91 -7.25 2.00 7.94
N ASP A 92 -7.53 3.10 8.63
CA ASP A 92 -7.25 4.44 8.10
C ASP A 92 -5.74 4.78 8.07
N SER A 93 -4.93 4.22 8.99
CA SER A 93 -3.46 4.31 8.89
C SER A 93 -2.95 3.54 7.67
N LEU A 94 -3.35 2.27 7.51
CA LEU A 94 -2.97 1.43 6.37
C LEU A 94 -3.41 2.03 5.03
N ARG A 95 -4.57 2.69 4.97
CA ARG A 95 -5.04 3.41 3.77
C ARG A 95 -4.15 4.63 3.45
N LYS A 96 -3.70 5.37 4.47
CA LYS A 96 -2.78 6.50 4.31
C LYS A 96 -1.38 6.03 3.87
N GLU A 97 -0.88 4.97 4.48
CA GLU A 97 0.42 4.36 4.14
C GLU A 97 0.42 3.79 2.72
N ASN A 98 -0.63 3.06 2.33
CA ASN A 98 -0.80 2.56 0.97
C ASN A 98 -0.91 3.70 -0.06
N ALA A 99 -1.62 4.79 0.25
CA ALA A 99 -1.66 5.97 -0.61
C ALA A 99 -0.29 6.63 -0.78
N ALA A 100 0.51 6.71 0.30
CA ALA A 100 1.88 7.22 0.24
C ALA A 100 2.78 6.33 -0.62
N LEU A 101 2.82 5.02 -0.35
CA LEU A 101 3.60 4.04 -1.12
C LEU A 101 3.18 4.00 -2.61
N THR A 102 1.88 4.15 -2.91
CA THR A 102 1.38 4.25 -4.29
C THR A 102 1.91 5.52 -4.96
N SER A 103 1.93 6.66 -4.27
CA SER A 103 2.47 7.92 -4.83
C SER A 103 3.98 7.89 -5.02
N GLU A 104 4.72 7.25 -4.11
CA GLU A 104 6.17 7.04 -4.22
C GLU A 104 6.51 6.07 -5.36
N SER A 105 5.81 4.95 -5.47
CA SER A 105 5.96 3.99 -6.56
C SER A 105 5.61 4.62 -7.93
N HIS A 106 4.63 5.54 -7.98
CA HIS A 106 4.31 6.30 -9.19
C HIS A 106 5.43 7.29 -9.55
N TYR A 107 5.95 8.05 -8.58
CA TYR A 107 7.09 8.96 -8.79
C TYR A 107 8.34 8.20 -9.28
N MET A 108 8.74 7.13 -8.58
CA MET A 108 9.84 6.27 -8.99
C MET A 108 9.62 5.68 -10.38
N SER A 109 8.36 5.40 -10.76
CA SER A 109 8.05 4.89 -12.11
C SER A 109 8.28 5.93 -13.20
N ILE A 110 7.99 7.21 -12.92
CA ILE A 110 8.24 8.34 -13.83
C ILE A 110 9.76 8.57 -13.96
N GLU A 111 10.48 8.73 -12.85
CA GLU A 111 11.94 8.94 -12.81
C GLU A 111 12.70 7.83 -13.55
N LYS A 112 12.28 6.56 -13.37
CA LYS A 112 12.83 5.39 -14.07
C LYS A 112 12.48 5.31 -15.57
N ASP A 113 11.53 6.10 -16.07
CA ASP A 113 11.25 6.23 -17.51
C ASP A 113 11.91 7.48 -18.09
N GLU A 114 11.97 8.60 -17.36
CA GLU A 114 12.78 9.79 -17.69
C GLU A 114 14.26 9.40 -17.87
N LEU A 115 14.84 8.65 -16.93
CA LEU A 115 16.22 8.14 -17.04
C LEU A 115 16.47 7.19 -18.23
N LYS A 116 15.42 6.59 -18.82
CA LYS A 116 15.55 5.81 -20.07
C LYS A 116 15.52 6.73 -21.29
N GLU A 117 14.69 7.77 -21.27
CA GLU A 117 14.66 8.77 -22.34
C GLU A 117 16.01 9.51 -22.42
N GLU A 118 16.56 9.95 -21.27
CA GLU A 118 17.92 10.51 -21.20
C GLU A 118 18.97 9.50 -21.69
N LYS A 119 18.90 8.24 -21.26
CA LYS A 119 19.82 7.18 -21.72
C LYS A 119 19.77 7.03 -23.25
N HIS A 120 18.58 6.92 -23.83
CA HIS A 120 18.43 6.72 -25.27
C HIS A 120 18.83 7.96 -26.09
N ALA A 121 18.63 9.17 -25.54
CA ALA A 121 19.16 10.40 -26.14
C ALA A 121 20.71 10.43 -26.13
N LEU A 122 21.34 9.94 -25.06
CA LEU A 122 22.80 9.80 -24.99
C LEU A 122 23.33 8.71 -25.93
N GLU A 123 22.65 7.56 -26.01
CA GLU A 123 23.01 6.49 -26.97
C GLU A 123 22.95 7.00 -28.41
N ALA A 124 21.86 7.67 -28.81
CA ALA A 124 21.72 8.25 -30.15
C ALA A 124 22.78 9.35 -30.44
N HIS A 125 23.18 10.15 -29.44
CA HIS A 125 24.23 11.14 -29.61
C HIS A 125 25.62 10.49 -29.78
N ILE A 126 25.90 9.41 -29.06
CA ILE A 126 27.13 8.61 -29.23
C ILE A 126 27.18 7.97 -30.62
N GLU A 127 26.06 7.39 -31.09
CA GLU A 127 25.94 6.83 -32.44
C GLU A 127 26.17 7.91 -33.52
N SER A 128 25.59 9.10 -33.34
CA SER A 128 25.79 10.23 -34.26
C SER A 128 27.24 10.73 -34.31
N LEU A 129 27.94 10.79 -33.17
CA LEU A 129 29.34 11.19 -33.11
C LEU A 129 30.27 10.13 -33.71
N GLN A 130 29.97 8.85 -33.49
CA GLN A 130 30.70 7.75 -34.12
C GLN A 130 30.54 7.78 -35.65
N ALA A 131 29.33 8.07 -36.14
CA ALA A 131 29.08 8.24 -37.58
C ALA A 131 29.86 9.41 -38.18
N GLU A 132 29.97 10.56 -37.50
CA GLU A 132 30.80 11.69 -37.96
C GLU A 132 32.30 11.30 -38.01
N ILE A 133 32.80 10.61 -36.98
CA ILE A 133 34.18 10.11 -36.93
C ILE A 133 34.44 9.15 -38.10
N ASP A 134 33.53 8.21 -38.34
CA ASP A 134 33.68 7.23 -39.42
C ASP A 134 33.60 7.91 -40.80
N GLU A 135 32.64 8.81 -41.06
CA GLU A 135 32.56 9.58 -42.32
C GLU A 135 33.88 10.34 -42.58
N LYS A 136 34.43 10.98 -41.55
CA LYS A 136 35.69 11.73 -41.61
C LYS A 136 36.89 10.83 -41.88
N MET A 137 36.96 9.65 -41.28
CA MET A 137 38.01 8.64 -41.52
C MET A 137 37.94 8.06 -42.95
N HIS A 138 36.74 7.82 -43.49
CA HIS A 138 36.56 7.42 -44.89
C HIS A 138 36.94 8.56 -45.86
N SER A 139 36.60 9.80 -45.52
CA SER A 139 36.93 11.01 -46.29
C SER A 139 38.44 11.31 -46.32
N GLN A 140 39.17 10.99 -45.24
CA GLN A 140 40.64 11.10 -45.22
C GLN A 140 41.32 9.99 -46.03
N ASN A 141 40.85 8.74 -45.94
CA ASN A 141 41.37 7.64 -46.77
C ASN A 141 41.21 7.91 -48.27
N THR A 142 40.05 8.44 -48.68
CA THR A 142 39.81 8.79 -50.09
C THR A 142 40.68 9.97 -50.56
N ASN A 143 41.02 10.94 -49.71
CA ASN A 143 41.96 12.01 -50.05
C ASN A 143 43.36 11.50 -50.37
N ILE A 144 43.88 10.52 -49.62
CA ILE A 144 45.22 9.94 -49.85
C ILE A 144 45.30 9.29 -51.24
N HIS A 145 44.21 8.67 -51.72
CA HIS A 145 44.17 8.04 -53.04
C HIS A 145 44.42 9.02 -54.20
N TYR A 146 43.99 10.28 -54.08
CA TYR A 146 44.11 11.27 -55.18
C TYR A 146 45.50 11.92 -55.30
N CYS A 147 46.43 11.70 -54.37
CA CYS A 147 47.75 12.31 -54.42
C CYS A 147 48.79 11.49 -55.23
N HIS A 148 48.47 10.26 -55.63
CA HIS A 148 49.42 9.32 -56.25
C HIS A 148 49.41 9.31 -57.79
N GLN A 149 49.34 10.47 -58.45
CA GLN A 149 49.62 10.55 -59.90
C GLN A 149 50.25 11.87 -60.37
N ALA A 150 51.42 12.21 -59.83
CA ALA A 150 52.37 13.15 -60.42
C ALA A 150 53.81 12.58 -60.33
N PRO A 151 54.67 12.74 -61.35
CA PRO A 151 55.99 12.12 -61.36
C PRO A 151 57.06 12.96 -60.63
N ASP A 152 57.73 12.29 -59.70
CA ASP A 152 59.18 12.32 -59.46
C ASP A 152 59.93 13.67 -59.55
N ILE A 153 60.08 14.35 -58.40
CA ILE A 153 61.28 15.17 -58.13
C ILE A 153 61.67 15.19 -56.64
N THR A 154 62.90 14.77 -56.40
CA THR A 154 63.65 14.68 -55.15
C THR A 154 63.54 15.86 -54.18
N SER A 155 63.12 15.62 -52.93
CA SER A 155 63.74 16.22 -51.71
C SER A 155 63.17 15.66 -50.39
N LEU A 156 63.99 15.66 -49.33
CA LEU A 156 63.64 15.30 -47.94
C LEU A 156 64.21 16.40 -47.03
N PRO A 157 63.38 17.09 -46.21
CA PRO A 157 63.40 16.95 -44.74
C PRO A 157 61.96 16.93 -44.16
N ASP A 158 61.66 16.74 -42.87
CA ASP A 158 62.33 16.18 -41.67
C ASP A 158 61.20 15.88 -40.62
N LEU A 159 61.43 15.02 -39.63
CA LEU A 159 60.40 14.62 -38.65
C LEU A 159 60.43 15.49 -37.38
N THR A 160 59.38 16.28 -37.14
CA THR A 160 59.07 16.82 -35.80
C THR A 160 57.58 16.70 -35.44
N THR A 161 57.19 15.55 -34.88
CA THR A 161 55.84 15.36 -34.31
C THR A 161 55.74 15.91 -32.88
N SER A 162 55.30 17.15 -32.73
CA SER A 162 54.85 17.67 -31.43
C SER A 162 53.77 18.74 -31.59
N SER A 163 52.50 18.32 -31.51
CA SER A 163 51.34 19.21 -31.48
C SER A 163 50.60 19.07 -30.15
N THR A 164 51.21 19.54 -29.06
CA THR A 164 50.54 19.63 -27.76
C THR A 164 49.40 20.66 -27.85
N GLY A 165 48.16 20.18 -27.93
CA GLY A 165 46.99 21.05 -27.96
C GLY A 165 46.84 21.89 -26.69
N PRO A 166 46.34 23.14 -26.78
CA PRO A 166 46.20 24.01 -25.62
C PRO A 166 45.12 23.48 -24.66
N ILE A 167 45.48 23.28 -23.39
CA ILE A 167 44.54 22.91 -22.33
C ILE A 167 43.78 24.18 -21.90
N LEU A 168 42.51 24.28 -22.31
CA LEU A 168 41.60 25.34 -21.88
C LEU A 168 41.03 25.03 -20.48
N VAL A 169 41.71 25.50 -19.44
CA VAL A 169 41.15 25.56 -18.08
C VAL A 169 40.24 26.78 -17.98
N ILE A 170 38.94 26.57 -17.86
CA ILE A 170 37.94 27.64 -17.67
C ILE A 170 37.67 27.79 -16.15
N PRO A 171 38.03 28.92 -15.51
CA PRO A 171 37.61 29.20 -14.15
C PRO A 171 36.13 29.59 -14.14
N VAL A 172 35.28 28.77 -13.50
CA VAL A 172 33.88 29.14 -13.27
C VAL A 172 33.82 30.16 -12.13
N LEU A 173 33.83 31.45 -12.48
CA LEU A 173 33.40 32.50 -11.57
C LEU A 173 31.89 32.36 -11.35
N ASN A 174 31.50 31.79 -10.22
CA ASN A 174 30.12 31.78 -9.77
C ASN A 174 29.80 33.12 -9.08
N ASP A 175 29.60 34.16 -9.87
CA ASP A 175 29.09 35.46 -9.41
C ASP A 175 27.63 35.30 -8.94
N ASN A 176 27.46 34.99 -7.64
CA ASN A 176 26.16 35.02 -6.99
C ASN A 176 26.24 35.85 -5.71
N SER A 177 26.29 37.17 -5.89
CA SER A 177 26.12 38.19 -4.86
C SER A 177 24.68 38.22 -4.34
N GLY A 178 24.28 37.14 -3.66
CA GLY A 178 23.03 37.03 -2.94
C GLY A 178 23.00 38.01 -1.77
N ALA A 179 22.55 39.23 -2.05
CA ALA A 179 22.52 40.32 -1.08
C ALA A 179 21.70 39.95 0.16
N GLU A 180 22.23 40.28 1.34
CA GLU A 180 21.48 40.18 2.59
C GLU A 180 20.27 41.11 2.53
N ARG A 181 19.10 40.59 2.94
CA ARG A 181 17.92 41.41 3.18
C ARG A 181 17.12 40.85 4.35
N GLU A 182 17.31 41.47 5.51
CA GLU A 182 16.34 41.42 6.59
C GLU A 182 15.03 42.08 6.12
N GLU A 183 13.88 41.43 6.35
CA GLU A 183 12.76 42.03 7.10
C GLU A 183 11.56 41.09 7.27
N ALA A 184 10.76 41.38 8.29
CA ALA A 184 9.31 41.11 8.46
C ALA A 184 8.71 39.86 7.76
N GLY A 185 8.45 38.81 8.56
CA GLY A 185 7.85 37.56 8.07
C GLY A 185 6.33 37.58 7.85
N HIS A 186 5.87 36.58 7.09
CA HIS A 186 4.47 36.15 7.03
C HIS A 186 4.34 34.66 7.35
N ASN A 187 3.23 34.27 8.00
CA ASN A 187 3.03 32.94 8.55
C ASN A 187 2.66 31.90 7.48
N LEU A 188 3.39 30.77 7.43
CA LEU A 188 2.89 29.52 6.85
C LEU A 188 3.67 28.29 7.40
N PRO A 189 3.02 27.26 7.97
CA PRO A 189 3.71 26.11 8.57
C PRO A 189 4.16 25.08 7.52
N SER A 190 5.19 25.42 6.74
CA SER A 190 5.86 24.47 5.85
C SER A 190 6.81 23.56 6.63
N ASN A 191 6.30 22.44 7.13
CA ASN A 191 7.04 21.48 7.96
C ASN A 191 8.09 20.62 7.21
N VAL A 192 8.46 21.01 5.98
CA VAL A 192 9.48 20.31 5.18
C VAL A 192 10.50 21.32 4.63
N SER A 193 11.41 21.75 5.49
CA SER A 193 12.66 22.35 5.01
C SER A 193 13.47 21.26 4.31
N ARG A 194 13.69 21.40 2.99
CA ARG A 194 14.68 20.57 2.29
C ARG A 194 16.05 20.71 2.99
N PRO A 195 16.81 19.62 3.20
CA PRO A 195 18.15 19.73 3.78
C PRO A 195 19.05 20.53 2.85
N ARG A 196 19.78 21.52 3.38
CA ARG A 196 20.76 22.28 2.59
C ARG A 196 21.89 21.35 2.13
N PRO A 197 22.35 21.45 0.87
CA PRO A 197 23.50 20.68 0.39
C PRO A 197 24.73 20.90 1.28
N ARG A 198 25.27 19.81 1.86
CA ARG A 198 26.51 19.83 2.64
C ARG A 198 27.71 19.55 1.73
N TYR A 199 28.00 20.49 0.83
CA TYR A 199 29.30 20.51 0.17
C TYR A 199 30.38 20.87 1.20
N PRO A 200 31.61 20.34 1.09
CA PRO A 200 32.70 20.67 2.01
C PRO A 200 32.97 22.18 2.01
N SER A 201 32.88 22.81 3.17
CA SER A 201 33.37 24.17 3.37
C SER A 201 34.89 24.16 3.49
N SER A 202 35.52 25.35 3.46
CA SER A 202 36.96 25.47 3.74
C SER A 202 37.35 24.99 5.16
N SER A 203 36.38 24.81 6.07
CA SER A 203 36.57 24.24 7.41
C SER A 203 36.50 22.71 7.45
N ASP A 204 35.96 22.07 6.41
CA ASP A 204 35.83 20.60 6.29
C ASP A 204 37.03 19.96 5.55
N LEU A 205 38.05 20.75 5.21
CA LEU A 205 39.26 20.30 4.52
C LEU A 205 40.15 19.47 5.45
N TRP A 206 40.47 18.25 5.02
CA TRP A 206 41.35 17.35 5.76
C TRP A 206 42.74 17.95 5.98
N PRO A 207 43.34 17.83 7.20
CA PRO A 207 44.68 18.32 7.46
C PRO A 207 45.72 17.68 6.52
N SER A 208 46.38 18.50 5.69
CA SER A 208 47.37 18.09 4.69
C SER A 208 48.66 17.44 5.25
N HIS A 209 48.71 17.21 6.56
CA HIS A 209 49.79 16.52 7.26
C HIS A 209 49.70 14.99 7.14
N VAL A 210 48.49 14.44 6.93
CA VAL A 210 48.27 12.98 6.82
C VAL A 210 49.03 12.36 5.63
N LEU A 211 49.21 13.12 4.54
CA LEU A 211 49.96 12.69 3.35
C LEU A 211 51.47 13.02 3.38
N LYS A 212 52.00 13.54 4.50
CA LYS A 212 53.43 13.92 4.62
C LYS A 212 54.31 12.92 5.36
N GLN A 213 53.79 11.74 5.73
CA GLN A 213 54.59 10.73 6.44
C GLN A 213 55.22 9.70 5.48
N THR A 214 56.18 10.18 4.67
CA THR A 214 57.12 9.35 3.91
C THR A 214 58.55 9.79 4.20
N SER A 215 59.46 8.83 4.39
CA SER A 215 60.92 9.03 4.56
C SER A 215 61.39 9.72 5.86
N ARG A 216 61.60 8.89 6.89
CA ARG A 216 62.70 8.89 7.88
C ARG A 216 62.68 7.54 8.59
N ASP A 217 63.77 6.81 8.82
CA ASP A 217 65.15 6.86 8.30
C ASP A 217 65.68 5.39 8.25
N ASN A 218 66.96 5.18 7.89
CA ASN A 218 67.66 3.89 8.00
C ASN A 218 67.83 3.43 9.47
#